data_AF-Q49UV0-F1
#
_entry.id   AF-Q49UV0-F1
#
_cell.length_a   1.000
_cell.length_b   1.000
_cell.length_c   1.000
_cell.angle_alpha   90.00
_cell.angle_beta   90.00
_cell.angle_gamma   90.00
#
_symmetry.space_group_name_H-M   'P 1'
#
loop_
_entity.id
_entity.type
_entity.pdbx_description
1 polymer ?
#
loop_
_entity_poly.entity_id
_entity_poly.type
_entity_poly.pdbx_seq_one_letter_code
_entity_poly.pdbx_strand_id
1 'polypeptide(L)' 'MHLPIPIAIVLGIIFVILYTYIGMKLTLKHHNHKRKHYNVEPMSKLRIYVEAFFFVLAGISFVSLLIYIGYFS' A
#
# COMPACT_ATOMS: atom_id res chain seq x y z
N MET A 1 -26.85 1.65 -4.78
CA MET A 1 -26.55 0.23 -5.09
C MET A 1 -25.50 -0.24 -4.11
N HIS A 2 -25.89 -1.03 -3.10
CA HIS A 2 -24.91 -1.59 -2.17
C HIS A 2 -24.13 -2.70 -2.88
N LEU A 3 -22.82 -2.52 -3.03
CA LEU A 3 -21.94 -3.54 -3.58
C LEU A 3 -21.86 -4.69 -2.56
N PRO A 4 -22.22 -5.95 -2.89
CA PRO A 4 -22.34 -7.00 -1.89
C PRO A 4 -21.00 -7.24 -1.17
N ILE A 5 -21.07 -7.44 0.16
CA ILE A 5 -19.91 -7.50 1.08
C ILE A 5 -18.77 -8.38 0.55
N PRO A 6 -19.03 -9.59 0.01
CA PRO A 6 -17.97 -10.44 -0.51
C PRO A 6 -17.19 -9.82 -1.67
N ILE A 7 -17.88 -9.11 -2.58
CA ILE A 7 -17.24 -8.45 -3.73
C ILE A 7 -16.39 -7.28 -3.24
N ALA A 8 -16.87 -6.50 -2.25
CA ALA A 8 -16.11 -5.40 -1.68
C ALA A 8 -14.82 -5.87 -0.99
N ILE A 9 -14.87 -7.02 -0.30
CA ILE A 9 -13.68 -7.63 0.32
C ILE A 9 -12.69 -8.08 -0.75
N VAL A 10 -13.15 -8.79 -1.79
CA VAL A 10 -12.26 -9.27 -2.88
C VAL A 10 -11.58 -8.10 -3.59
N LEU A 11 -12.34 -7.07 -3.95
CA LEU A 11 -11.79 -5.85 -4.56
C LEU A 11 -10.81 -5.14 -3.61
N GLY A 12 -11.13 -5.10 -2.32
CA GLY A 12 -10.27 -4.56 -1.28
C GLY A 12 -8.92 -5.29 -1.20
N ILE A 13 -8.91 -6.62 -1.21
CA ILE A 13 -7.68 -7.43 -1.20
C ILE A 13 -6.84 -7.13 -2.44
N ILE A 14 -7.45 -7.16 -3.63
CA ILE A 14 -6.75 -6.86 -4.89
C ILE A 14 -6.15 -5.44 -4.85
N PHE A 15 -6.93 -4.47 -4.37
CA PHE A 15 -6.47 -3.09 -4.22
C PHE A 15 -5.26 -2.98 -3.28
N VAL A 16 -5.31 -3.60 -2.10
CA VAL A 16 -4.20 -3.56 -1.12
C VAL A 16 -2.92 -4.14 -1.74
N ILE A 17 -3.01 -5.24 -2.47
CA ILE A 17 -1.86 -5.86 -3.15
C ILE A 17 -1.28 -4.91 -4.20
N LEU A 18 -2.11 -4.37 -5.09
CA LEU A 18 -1.67 -3.46 -6.16
C LEU A 18 -1.10 -2.16 -5.59
N TYR A 19 -1.77 -1.58 -4.61
CA TYR A 19 -1.33 -0.36 -3.91
C TYR A 19 0.03 -0.56 -3.26
N THR A 20 0.21 -1.66 -2.51
CA THR A 20 1.48 -1.98 -1.86
C THR A 20 2.59 -2.20 -2.89
N TYR A 21 2.31 -2.92 -3.97
CA TYR A 21 3.29 -3.17 -5.03
C TYR A 21 3.75 -1.88 -5.71
N ILE A 22 2.79 -1.01 -6.09
CA ILE A 22 3.08 0.28 -6.74
C ILE A 22 3.83 1.20 -5.75
N GLY A 23 3.36 1.30 -4.51
CA GLY A 23 3.98 2.10 -3.45
C GLY A 23 5.44 1.69 -3.23
N MET A 24 5.70 0.40 -3.07
CA MET A 24 7.06 -0.11 -2.93
C MET A 24 7.95 0.16 -4.15
N LYS A 25 7.41 0.02 -5.37
CA LYS A 25 8.18 0.32 -6.60
C LYS A 25 8.57 1.79 -6.66
N LEU A 26 7.67 2.70 -6.27
CA LEU A 26 7.94 4.13 -6.20
C LEU A 26 8.97 4.45 -5.11
N THR A 27 8.82 3.88 -3.92
CA THR A 27 9.76 4.06 -2.80
C THR A 27 11.17 3.58 -3.18
N LEU A 28 11.29 2.41 -3.80
CA LEU A 28 12.58 1.89 -4.27
C LEU A 28 13.18 2.76 -5.37
N LYS A 29 12.37 3.23 -6.33
CA LYS A 29 12.84 4.14 -7.38
C LYS A 29 13.36 5.45 -6.79
N HIS A 30 12.63 6.02 -5.84
CA HIS A 30 13.02 7.25 -5.15
C HIS A 30 14.30 7.06 -4.33
N HIS A 31 14.41 5.96 -3.59
CA HIS A 31 15.61 5.65 -2.82
C HIS A 31 16.84 5.44 -3.71
N ASN A 32 16.68 4.72 -4.83
CA ASN A 32 17.76 4.53 -5.80
C ASN A 32 18.19 5.84 -6.46
N HIS A 33 17.24 6.73 -6.75
CA HIS A 33 17.53 8.06 -7.26
C HIS A 33 18.31 8.87 -6.23
N LYS A 34 17.88 8.89 -4.96
CA LYS A 34 18.62 9.55 -3.88
C LYS A 34 20.01 8.96 -3.68
N ARG A 35 20.15 7.64 -3.73
CA ARG A 35 21.45 6.96 -3.66
C ARG A 35 22.39 7.44 -4.78
N LYS A 36 21.88 7.58 -6.01
CA LYS A 36 22.68 8.07 -7.14
C LYS A 36 23.13 9.53 -6.97
N HIS A 37 22.32 10.38 -6.35
CA HIS A 37 22.59 11.82 -6.25
C HIS A 37 23.28 12.26 -4.95
N TYR A 38 23.03 11.57 -3.84
CA TYR A 38 23.43 11.97 -2.48
C TYR A 38 24.29 10.90 -1.77
N ASN A 39 24.75 9.88 -2.52
CA ASN A 39 25.58 8.78 -2.01
C ASN A 39 25.02 8.10 -0.74
N VAL A 40 23.69 7.96 -0.68
CA VAL A 40 22.98 7.37 0.46
C VAL A 40 23.18 5.85 0.49
N GLU A 41 23.25 5.28 1.70
CA GLU A 41 23.36 3.84 1.88
C GLU A 41 22.22 3.05 1.20
N PRO A 42 22.49 1.82 0.72
CA PRO A 42 21.45 0.96 0.16
C PRO A 42 20.35 0.70 1.19
N MET A 43 19.11 0.58 0.71
CA MET A 43 17.97 0.32 1.58
C MET A 43 18.14 -1.04 2.27
N SER A 44 18.11 -1.07 3.60
CA SER A 44 18.23 -2.31 4.35
C SER A 44 17.00 -3.20 4.11
N LYS A 45 17.19 -4.52 4.17
CA LYS A 45 16.09 -5.49 4.05
C LYS A 45 14.99 -5.21 5.08
N LEU A 46 15.38 -4.89 6.32
CA LEU A 46 14.45 -4.52 7.38
C LEU A 46 13.58 -3.32 6.98
N ARG A 47 14.17 -2.26 6.42
CA ARG A 47 13.43 -1.08 6.01
C ARG A 47 12.44 -1.39 4.88
N ILE A 48 12.81 -2.25 3.94
CA ILE A 48 11.91 -2.70 2.86
C ILE A 48 10.67 -3.40 3.45
N TYR A 49 10.86 -4.31 4.41
CA TYR A 49 9.74 -4.99 5.07
C TYR A 49 8.87 -4.04 5.90
N VAL A 50 9.49 -3.09 6.62
CA VAL A 50 8.77 -2.09 7.41
C VAL A 50 7.91 -1.20 6.52
N GLU A 51 8.47 -0.69 5.42
CA GLU A 51 7.72 0.13 4.46
C GLU A 51 6.58 -0.65 3.82
N ALA A 52 6.83 -1.90 3.40
CA ALA A 52 5.78 -2.78 2.86
C ALA A 52 4.66 -3.03 3.89
N PHE A 53 5.02 -3.26 5.16
CA PHE A 53 4.05 -3.44 6.25
C PHE A 53 3.18 -2.20 6.45
N PHE A 54 3.77 -1.00 6.45
CA PHE A 54 3.01 0.25 6.55
C PHE A 54 2.10 0.49 5.34
N PHE A 55 2.55 0.17 4.11
CA PHE A 55 1.69 0.25 2.93
C PHE A 55 0.48 -0.70 3.02
N VAL A 56 0.69 -1.93 3.49
CA VAL A 56 -0.40 -2.89 3.70
C VAL A 56 -1.38 -2.38 4.75
N LEU A 57 -0.89 -1.92 5.90
CA LEU A 57 -1.76 -1.36 6.96
C LEU A 57 -2.56 -0.16 6.48
N ALA A 58 -1.93 0.77 5.75
CA ALA A 58 -2.59 1.94 5.19
C ALA A 58 -3.66 1.53 4.17
N GLY A 59 -3.35 0.58 3.28
CA GLY A 59 -4.29 0.05 2.31
C GLY A 59 -5.50 -0.62 2.96
N ILE A 60 -5.29 -1.47 3.97
CA ILE A 60 -6.37 -2.12 4.73
C ILE A 60 -7.24 -1.06 5.41
N SER A 61 -6.63 -0.09 6.09
CA SER A 61 -7.36 0.97 6.80
C SER A 61 -8.23 1.79 5.84
N PHE A 62 -7.70 2.12 4.66
CA PHE A 62 -8.43 2.84 3.61
C PHE A 62 -9.62 2.02 3.07
N VAL A 63 -9.40 0.74 2.76
CA VAL A 63 -10.47 -0.16 2.29
C VAL A 63 -11.55 -0.33 3.36
N SER A 64 -11.17 -0.55 4.62
CA SER A 64 -12.13 -0.65 5.73
C SER A 64 -12.96 0.63 5.89
N LEU A 65 -12.34 1.80 5.76
CA LEU A 65 -13.04 3.09 5.79
C LEU A 65 -14.02 3.23 4.62
N LEU A 66 -13.62 2.86 3.39
CA LEU A 66 -14.50 2.90 2.23
C LEU A 66 -15.68 1.95 2.35
N ILE A 67 -15.46 0.73 2.87
CA ILE A 67 -16.55 -0.21 3.16
C ILE A 67 -17.49 0.39 4.20
N TYR A 68 -16.95 0.95 5.29
CA TYR A 68 -17.77 1.59 6.32
C TYR A 68 -18.64 2.71 5.74
N ILE A 69 -18.06 3.63 4.96
CA ILE A 69 -18.80 4.72 4.31
C ILE A 69 -19.83 4.16 3.33
N GLY A 70 -19.47 3.20 2.47
CA GLY A 70 -20.38 2.64 1.47
C GLY A 70 -21.54 1.80 2.04
N TYR A 71 -21.45 1.38 3.30
CA TYR A 71 -22.49 0.60 3.99
C TYR A 71 -23.33 1.43 4.97
N PHE A 72 -22.74 2.43 5.62
CA PHE A 72 -23.36 3.18 6.71
C PHE A 72 -23.61 4.67 6.41
N SER A 73 -23.14 5.18 5.27
CA SER A 73 -23.49 6.51 4.76
C SER A 73 -24.59 6.45 3.72
#